data_AF-A0A9E5IDJ9-F1
#
_entry.id   AF-A0A9E5IDJ9-F1
#
_cell.length_a   1.000
_cell.length_b   1.000
_cell.length_c   1.000
_cell.angle_alpha   90.00
_cell.angle_beta   90.00
_cell.angle_gamma   90.00
#
_symmetry.space_group_name_H-M   'P 1'
#
loop_
_entity.id
_entity.type
_entity.pdbx_description
1 polymer ?
#
loop_
_entity_poly.entity_id
_entity_poly.type
_entity_poly.pdbx_seq_one_letter_code
_entity_poly.pdbx_strand_id
1 'polypeptide(L)' 'PWLDALLESSMLMGGEGPIYSADLSSPTAKIFASFYALFCGLVLIAGSGILLAPVVHRILHRLHVPEEKS' A
#
# COMPACT_ATOMS: atom_id res chain seq x y z
N PRO A 1 -17.31 9.76 14.21
CA PRO A 1 -17.45 9.37 12.78
C PRO A 1 -16.34 8.35 12.39
N TRP A 2 -16.67 7.05 12.39
CA TRP A 2 -15.71 5.97 12.11
C TRP A 2 -15.30 5.92 10.62
N LEU A 3 -16.18 6.36 9.72
CA LEU A 3 -15.93 6.46 8.28
C LEU A 3 -14.82 7.45 7.94
N ASP A 4 -14.81 8.60 8.61
CA ASP A 4 -13.77 9.62 8.42
C ASP A 4 -12.42 9.10 8.91
N ALA A 5 -12.39 8.46 10.08
CA ALA A 5 -11.17 7.86 10.62
C ALA A 5 -10.59 6.75 9.71
N LEU A 6 -11.46 5.96 9.08
CA LEU A 6 -11.05 4.91 8.14
C LEU A 6 -10.49 5.49 6.84
N LEU A 7 -11.08 6.57 6.33
CA LEU A 7 -10.59 7.29 5.14
C LEU A 7 -9.22 7.94 5.39
N GLU A 8 -9.09 8.70 6.48
CA GLU A 8 -7.85 9.38 6.84
C GLU A 8 -6.71 8.37 7.09
N SER A 9 -6.99 7.27 7.81
CA SER A 9 -5.99 6.21 8.05
C SER A 9 -5.54 5.56 6.74
N SER A 10 -6.46 5.35 5.80
CA SER A 10 -6.13 4.78 4.50
C SER A 10 -5.31 5.73 3.63
N MET A 11 -5.55 7.03 3.69
CA MET A 11 -4.78 8.04 2.95
C MET A 11 -3.35 8.15 3.51
N LEU A 12 -3.21 8.17 4.84
CA LEU A 12 -1.91 8.11 5.51
C LEU A 12 -1.12 6.85 5.13
N MET A 13 -1.77 5.69 5.09
CA MET A 13 -1.13 4.43 4.62
C MET A 13 -0.74 4.48 3.14
N GLY A 14 -1.53 5.17 2.31
CA GLY A 14 -1.24 5.38 0.88
C GLY A 14 -0.14 6.40 0.61
N GLY A 15 0.23 7.23 1.59
CA GLY A 15 1.17 8.34 1.41
C GLY A 15 0.54 9.60 0.81
N GLU A 16 -0.78 9.60 0.64
CA GLU A 16 -1.56 10.74 0.18
C GLU A 16 -1.81 11.66 1.39
N GLY A 17 -1.51 12.95 1.25
CA GLY A 17 -1.70 13.93 2.34
C GLY A 17 -3.16 14.01 2.81
N PRO A 18 -3.42 14.49 4.04
CA PRO A 18 -4.76 14.51 4.62
C PRO A 18 -5.70 15.35 3.75
N ILE A 19 -6.64 14.68 3.11
CA ILE A 19 -7.71 15.33 2.36
C ILE A 19 -8.75 15.67 3.42
N TYR A 20 -8.62 16.86 4.02
CA TYR A 20 -9.62 17.41 4.94
C TYR A 20 -10.99 17.11 4.35
N SER A 21 -11.68 16.18 5.02
CA SER A 21 -12.87 15.48 4.58
C SER A 21 -14.09 16.43 4.65
N ALA A 22 -13.98 17.58 4.00
CA ALA A 22 -14.93 18.68 4.03
C ALA A 22 -15.98 18.58 2.91
N ASP A 23 -15.71 17.89 1.79
CA ASP A 23 -16.60 17.89 0.62
C ASP A 23 -17.28 16.56 0.28
N LEU A 24 -16.86 15.42 0.85
CA LEU A 24 -17.51 14.13 0.59
C LEU A 24 -18.70 13.93 1.54
N SER A 25 -19.85 14.52 1.19
CA SER A 25 -21.06 14.45 2.02
C SER A 25 -21.78 13.08 1.99
N SER A 26 -21.38 12.16 1.08
CA SER A 26 -22.03 10.85 0.91
C SER A 26 -21.28 9.71 1.65
N PRO A 27 -21.94 8.94 2.53
CA PRO A 27 -21.32 7.84 3.28
C PRO A 27 -20.78 6.72 2.36
N THR A 28 -21.44 6.45 1.23
CA THR A 28 -20.98 5.46 0.24
C THR A 28 -19.66 5.87 -0.41
N ALA A 29 -19.50 7.17 -0.68
CA ALA A 29 -18.28 7.70 -1.30
C ALA A 29 -17.07 7.56 -0.34
N LYS A 30 -17.27 7.76 0.98
CA LYS A 30 -16.22 7.59 1.99
C LYS A 30 -15.70 6.16 2.07
N ILE A 31 -16.60 5.18 2.01
CA ILE A 31 -16.22 3.75 2.00
C ILE A 31 -15.40 3.42 0.75
N PHE A 32 -15.89 3.81 -0.42
CA PHE A 32 -15.21 3.54 -1.69
C PHE A 32 -13.81 4.19 -1.73
N ALA A 33 -13.71 5.45 -1.32
CA ALA A 33 -12.43 6.18 -1.29
C ALA A 33 -11.41 5.51 -0.35
N SER A 34 -11.86 5.00 0.79
CA SER A 34 -10.99 4.30 1.74
C SER A 34 -10.49 2.97 1.19
N PHE A 35 -11.36 2.17 0.58
CA PHE A 35 -10.92 0.92 -0.08
C PHE A 35 -9.98 1.18 -1.26
N TYR A 36 -10.24 2.24 -2.03
CA TYR A 36 -9.39 2.65 -3.14
C TYR A 36 -7.99 3.04 -2.64
N ALA A 37 -7.90 3.86 -1.59
CA ALA A 37 -6.62 4.27 -1.02
C ALA A 37 -5.84 3.07 -0.43
N LEU A 38 -6.51 2.12 0.25
CA LEU A 38 -5.87 0.89 0.72
C LEU A 38 -5.37 0.02 -0.44
N PHE A 39 -6.15 -0.09 -1.52
CA PHE A 39 -5.76 -0.84 -2.70
C PHE A 39 -4.54 -0.23 -3.37
N CYS A 40 -4.50 1.09 -3.54
CA CYS A 40 -3.33 1.79 -4.08
C CYS A 40 -2.09 1.57 -3.21
N GLY A 41 -2.20 1.69 -1.88
CA GLY A 41 -1.09 1.42 -0.97
C GLY A 41 -0.60 -0.04 -1.04
N LEU A 42 -1.52 -1.01 -1.06
CA LEU A 42 -1.18 -2.43 -1.16
C LEU A 42 -0.52 -2.77 -2.50
N VAL A 43 -1.06 -2.25 -3.61
CA VAL A 43 -0.49 -2.44 -4.95
C VAL A 43 0.89 -1.81 -5.06
N LEU A 44 1.11 -0.65 -4.44
CA LEU A 44 2.45 -0.04 -4.36
C LEU A 44 3.44 -0.92 -3.62
N ILE A 45 3.07 -1.44 -2.43
CA ILE A 45 3.94 -2.31 -1.64
C ILE A 45 4.20 -3.63 -2.37
N ALA A 46 3.15 -4.26 -2.90
CA ALA A 46 3.26 -5.52 -3.63
C ALA A 46 4.08 -5.36 -4.92
N GLY A 47 3.82 -4.31 -5.70
CA GLY A 47 4.56 -3.97 -6.91
C GLY A 47 6.03 -3.67 -6.60
N SER A 48 6.30 -2.89 -5.55
CA SER A 48 7.66 -2.65 -5.07
C SER A 48 8.34 -3.96 -4.66
N GLY A 49 7.65 -4.85 -3.93
CA GLY A 49 8.15 -6.17 -3.56
C GLY A 49 8.51 -7.03 -4.78
N ILE A 50 7.69 -7.03 -5.83
CA ILE A 50 7.96 -7.75 -7.08
C ILE A 50 9.17 -7.16 -7.81
N LEU A 51 9.30 -5.84 -7.87
CA LEU A 51 10.44 -5.16 -8.49
C LEU A 51 11.74 -5.36 -7.69
N LEU A 52 11.65 -5.37 -6.36
CA LEU A 52 12.78 -5.62 -5.46
C LEU A 52 13.13 -7.11 -5.33
N ALA A 53 12.21 -8.04 -5.59
CA ALA A 53 12.45 -9.48 -5.52
C ALA A 53 13.70 -9.95 -6.32
N PRO A 54 13.90 -9.59 -7.60
CA PRO A 54 15.11 -9.96 -8.33
C PRO A 54 16.36 -9.25 -7.78
N VAL A 55 16.24 -8.06 -7.20
CA VAL A 55 17.35 -7.33 -6.59
C VAL A 55 17.80 -8.03 -5.31
N VAL A 56 16.86 -8.40 -4.44
CA VAL A 56 17.11 -9.18 -3.23
C VAL A 56 17.67 -10.55 -3.59
N HIS A 57 17.10 -11.24 -4.58
CA HIS A 57 17.61 -12.50 -5.08
C HIS A 57 19.06 -12.37 -5.59
N ARG A 58 19.37 -11.30 -6.34
CA ARG A 58 20.73 -11.02 -6.84
C ARG A 58 21.71 -10.70 -5.72
N ILE A 59 21.28 -10.01 -4.65
CA ILE A 59 22.10 -9.74 -3.47
C ILE A 59 22.37 -11.04 -2.69
N LEU A 60 21.35 -11.88 -2.50
CA LEU A 60 21.49 -13.20 -1.87
C LEU A 60 22.45 -14.12 -2.65
N HIS A 61 22.35 -14.15 -3.98
CA HIS A 61 23.26 -14.90 -4.85
C HIS A 61 24.71 -14.38 -4.75
N ARG A 62 24.91 -13.07 -4.57
CA ARG A 62 26.25 -12.47 -4.38
C ARG A 62 26.82 -12.71 -2.97
N LEU A 63 25.97 -13.00 -1.98
CA LEU A 63 26.35 -13.22 -0.57
C LEU A 63 26.68 -14.68 -0.23
N HIS A 64 26.85 -15.57 -1.21
CA HIS A 64 27.25 -16.98 -1.00
C HIS A 64 26.28 -17.83 -0.14
N VAL A 65 24.98 -17.49 -0.08
CA VAL A 65 24.00 -18.45 0.44
C VAL A 65 23.84 -19.55 -0.63
N PRO A 66 24.22 -20.81 -0.36
CA PRO A 66 24.05 -21.88 -1.34
C PRO A 66 22.57 -22.02 -1.65
N GLU A 67 22.23 -21.90 -2.93
CA GLU A 67 20.92 -22.25 -3.45
C GLU A 67 20.74 -23.76 -3.21
N GLU A 68 20.06 -24.12 -2.12
CA GLU A 68 19.68 -25.51 -1.88
C GLU A 68 18.65 -25.88 -2.94
N LYS A 69 19.17 -26.49 -4.01
CA LYS A 69 18.47 -27.13 -5.14
C LYS A 69 17.05 -27.58 -4.76
N SER A 70 16.06 -27.01 -5.43
CA SER A 70 14.82 -27.73 -5.76
C SER A 70 15.01 -28.59 -7.00
#